data_AF-G9KRD5-F1
#
_entry.id   AF-G9KRD5-F1
#
_cell.length_a   1.000
_cell.length_b   1.000
_cell.length_c   1.000
_cell.angle_alpha   90.00
_cell.angle_beta   90.00
_cell.angle_gamma   90.00
#
_symmetry.space_group_name_H-M   'P 1'
#
loop_
_entity.id
_entity.type
_entity.pdbx_description
1 polymer ?
#
loop_
_entity_poly.entity_id
_entity_poly.type
_entity_poly.pdbx_seq_one_letter_code
_entity_poly.pdbx_strand_id
1 'polypeptide(L)'
;PEGPDKGDRPQTYFGPEASARKFKLLHPDFISYLRERFLKSKLINTNFGDLYMPSTGALMLLTALHTCDQVSAYGFITSNYWKFSDHYFERIKKPLIFYVNHDLSLEATLWKKLHKAGILRLYQR
;
A
#
# COMPACT_ATOMS: atom_id res chain seq x y z
N PRO A 1 6.69 -14.71 24.90
CA PRO A 1 5.92 -13.69 24.16
C PRO A 1 4.50 -13.56 24.70
N GLU A 2 4.06 -12.34 24.95
CA GLU A 2 2.70 -11.98 25.31
C GLU A 2 2.09 -11.20 24.13
N GLY A 3 0.80 -11.37 23.88
CA GLY A 3 0.10 -10.71 22.76
C GLY A 3 -0.80 -11.66 21.97
N PRO A 4 -1.54 -11.14 20.98
CA PRO A 4 -2.50 -11.91 20.18
C PRO A 4 -1.88 -13.09 19.42
N ASP A 5 -0.63 -12.93 18.96
CA ASP A 5 0.07 -13.93 18.13
C ASP A 5 0.89 -14.93 18.98
N LYS A 6 0.58 -15.06 20.28
CA LYS A 6 1.29 -15.99 21.16
C LYS A 6 1.04 -17.44 20.73
N GLY A 7 2.12 -18.13 20.40
CA GLY A 7 2.09 -19.54 19.98
C GLY A 7 2.54 -19.74 18.54
N ASP A 8 2.55 -18.66 17.75
CA ASP A 8 3.01 -18.68 16.37
C ASP A 8 4.50 -18.99 16.28
N ARG A 9 4.86 -19.68 15.20
CA ARG A 9 6.24 -20.04 14.86
C ARG A 9 6.66 -19.24 13.63
N PRO A 10 7.55 -18.24 13.74
CA PRO A 10 7.97 -17.41 12.61
C PRO A 10 8.45 -18.22 11.38
N GLN A 11 9.04 -19.40 11.61
CA GLN A 11 9.54 -20.27 10.55
C GLN A 11 8.43 -20.81 9.64
N THR A 12 7.19 -20.91 10.13
CA THR A 12 6.02 -21.31 9.34
C THR A 12 5.66 -20.26 8.28
N TYR A 13 5.95 -18.98 8.55
CA TYR A 13 5.60 -17.87 7.66
C TYR A 13 6.78 -17.39 6.81
N PHE A 14 7.99 -17.38 7.39
CA PHE A 14 9.16 -16.72 6.79
C PHE A 14 10.29 -17.69 6.41
N GLY A 15 10.10 -19.00 6.63
CA GLY A 15 11.11 -20.03 6.38
C GLY A 15 12.16 -20.16 7.49
N PRO A 16 13.18 -21.02 7.30
CA PRO A 16 14.09 -21.41 8.38
C PRO A 16 15.12 -20.33 8.78
N GLU A 17 15.37 -19.35 7.92
CA GLU A 17 16.39 -18.31 8.15
C GLU A 17 15.88 -17.24 9.15
N ALA A 18 16.61 -17.05 10.26
CA ALA A 18 16.27 -16.11 11.33
C ALA A 18 17.33 -14.98 11.51
N SER A 19 17.90 -14.49 10.39
CA SER A 19 18.96 -13.49 10.42
C SER A 19 18.40 -12.05 10.40
N ALA A 20 19.11 -11.09 11.03
CA ALA A 20 18.77 -9.66 10.94
C ALA A 20 18.86 -9.11 9.50
N ARG A 21 19.56 -9.80 8.60
CA ARG A 21 19.64 -9.43 7.18
C ARG A 21 18.32 -9.66 6.46
N LYS A 22 17.58 -10.71 6.83
CA LYS A 22 16.31 -11.09 6.20
C LYS A 22 15.16 -10.13 6.51
N PHE A 23 15.09 -9.64 7.75
CA PHE A 23 13.99 -8.79 8.20
C PHE A 23 14.37 -7.31 8.15
N LYS A 24 13.42 -6.48 7.75
CA LYS A 24 13.55 -5.02 7.73
C LYS A 24 12.26 -4.41 8.28
N LEU A 25 12.40 -3.23 8.86
CA LEU A 25 11.29 -2.47 9.43
C LEU A 25 11.23 -1.12 8.75
N LEU A 26 10.04 -0.76 8.23
CA LEU A 26 9.82 0.55 7.64
C LEU A 26 9.76 1.60 8.76
N HIS A 27 10.50 2.70 8.61
CA HIS A 27 10.62 3.70 9.66
C HIS A 27 9.28 4.45 9.87
N PRO A 28 8.80 4.61 11.12
CA PRO A 28 7.55 5.33 11.40
C PRO A 28 7.52 6.76 10.85
N ASP A 29 8.62 7.51 10.98
CA ASP A 29 8.69 8.87 10.41
C ASP A 29 8.65 8.89 8.88
N PHE A 30 9.13 7.83 8.22
CA PHE A 30 8.98 7.71 6.77
C PHE A 30 7.50 7.51 6.41
N ILE A 31 6.77 6.67 7.15
CA ILE A 31 5.32 6.48 6.96
C ILE A 31 4.58 7.80 7.19
N SER A 32 4.91 8.53 8.25
CA SER A 32 4.34 9.86 8.54
C SER A 32 4.66 10.86 7.42
N TYR A 33 5.89 10.88 6.91
CA TYR A 33 6.27 11.70 5.77
C TYR A 33 5.45 11.37 4.52
N LEU A 34 5.29 10.09 4.18
CA LEU A 34 4.48 9.67 3.03
C LEU A 34 3.02 10.10 3.18
N ARG A 35 2.46 9.93 4.37
CA ARG A 35 1.10 10.38 4.72
C ARG A 35 0.96 11.89 4.55
N GLU A 36 1.85 12.68 5.15
CA GLU A 36 1.71 14.14 5.16
C GLU A 36 2.01 14.79 3.81
N ARG A 37 2.92 14.23 3.01
CA ARG A 37 3.40 14.85 1.77
C ARG A 37 2.72 14.35 0.50
N PHE A 38 2.30 13.08 0.46
CA PHE A 38 1.76 12.47 -0.76
C PHE A 38 0.29 12.06 -0.61
N LEU A 39 -0.10 11.55 0.56
CA LEU A 39 -1.40 10.94 0.79
C LEU A 39 -2.08 11.55 2.02
N LYS A 40 -2.21 12.88 2.05
CA LYS A 40 -2.87 13.57 3.17
C LYS A 40 -4.39 13.57 2.96
N SER A 41 -5.06 12.49 3.35
CA SER A 41 -6.51 12.39 3.23
C SER A 41 -7.24 13.30 4.23
N LYS A 42 -8.44 13.75 3.85
CA LYS A 42 -9.35 14.46 4.77
C LYS A 42 -9.87 13.56 5.89
N LEU A 43 -9.79 12.23 5.72
CA LEU A 43 -10.19 11.24 6.74
C LEU A 43 -9.45 11.42 8.07
N ILE A 44 -8.23 11.99 8.04
CA ILE A 44 -7.42 12.31 9.23
C ILE A 44 -8.18 13.25 10.19
N ASN A 45 -9.01 14.15 9.67
CA ASN A 45 -9.74 15.14 10.46
C ASN A 45 -11.12 14.64 10.91
N THR A 46 -11.39 13.35 10.79
CA THR A 46 -12.67 12.72 11.17
C THR A 46 -12.48 11.87 12.42
N ASN A 47 -13.57 11.31 12.94
CA ASN A 47 -13.52 10.34 14.05
C ASN A 47 -12.77 9.04 13.70
N PHE A 48 -12.36 8.86 12.43
CA PHE A 48 -11.55 7.74 11.95
C PHE A 48 -10.07 8.11 11.76
N GLY A 49 -9.63 9.28 12.24
CA GLY A 49 -8.27 9.78 12.01
C GLY A 49 -7.17 8.81 12.46
N ASP A 50 -7.34 8.19 13.62
CA ASP A 50 -6.39 7.22 14.18
C ASP A 50 -6.31 5.91 13.37
N LEU A 51 -7.33 5.61 12.57
CA LEU A 51 -7.37 4.44 11.71
C LEU A 51 -6.72 4.69 10.35
N TYR A 52 -6.57 5.96 9.96
CA TYR A 52 -6.11 6.31 8.62
C TYR A 52 -4.60 6.06 8.43
N MET A 53 -4.26 5.27 7.42
CA MET A 53 -2.91 5.08 6.91
C MET A 53 -2.97 4.86 5.38
N PRO A 54 -1.92 5.22 4.61
CA PRO A 54 -1.78 4.71 3.24
C PRO A 54 -1.92 3.18 3.20
N SER A 55 -2.47 2.64 2.11
CA SER A 55 -2.52 1.19 1.92
C SER A 55 -1.11 0.59 1.96
N THR A 56 -0.96 -0.67 2.38
CA THR A 56 0.34 -1.36 2.34
C THR A 56 0.94 -1.34 0.92
N GLY A 57 0.10 -1.43 -0.11
CA GLY A 57 0.50 -1.27 -1.51
C GLY A 57 1.12 0.11 -1.78
N ALA A 58 0.48 1.19 -1.30
CA ALA A 58 1.02 2.54 -1.41
C ALA A 58 2.35 2.72 -0.68
N LEU A 59 2.47 2.17 0.54
CA LEU A 59 3.72 2.21 1.31
C LEU A 59 4.85 1.52 0.55
N MET A 60 4.60 0.34 -0.02
CA MET A 60 5.62 -0.39 -0.79
C MET A 60 5.97 0.32 -2.10
N LEU A 61 4.98 0.87 -2.80
CA LEU A 61 5.22 1.59 -4.06
C LEU A 61 6.01 2.88 -3.85
N LEU A 62 5.68 3.64 -2.81
CA LEU A 62 6.42 4.85 -2.45
C LEU A 62 7.81 4.52 -1.89
N THR A 63 7.96 3.41 -1.15
CA THR A 63 9.29 2.93 -0.73
C THR A 63 10.17 2.67 -1.95
N ALA A 64 9.66 1.92 -2.94
CA ALA A 64 10.40 1.65 -4.18
C ALA A 64 10.79 2.96 -4.91
N LEU A 65 9.90 3.96 -4.96
CA LEU A 65 10.20 5.27 -5.55
C LEU A 65 11.32 6.04 -4.82
N HIS A 66 11.56 5.77 -3.54
CA HIS A 66 12.64 6.39 -2.76
C HIS A 66 13.95 5.60 -2.80
N THR A 67 13.95 4.37 -3.32
CA THR A 67 15.11 3.46 -3.24
C THR A 67 15.57 2.92 -4.59
N CYS A 68 14.76 3.02 -5.64
CA CYS A 68 15.04 2.47 -6.96
C CYS A 68 15.19 3.58 -7.99
N ASP A 69 16.02 3.36 -9.02
CA ASP A 69 16.21 4.32 -10.11
C ASP A 69 14.95 4.51 -10.97
N GLN A 70 14.17 3.44 -11.13
CA GLN A 70 12.92 3.41 -11.90
C GLN A 70 11.94 2.40 -11.29
N VAL A 71 10.65 2.73 -11.32
CA VAL A 71 9.59 1.89 -10.75
C VAL A 71 8.45 1.70 -11.74
N SER A 72 7.93 0.48 -11.81
CA SER A 72 6.70 0.14 -12.54
C SER A 72 5.65 -0.44 -11.59
N ALA A 73 4.43 0.08 -11.64
CA ALA A 73 3.32 -0.34 -10.78
C ALA A 73 2.34 -1.23 -11.56
N TYR A 74 2.09 -2.43 -11.04
CA TYR A 74 1.14 -3.41 -11.59
C TYR A 74 0.09 -3.75 -10.53
N GLY A 75 -1.18 -3.83 -10.93
CA GLY A 75 -2.28 -4.19 -10.02
C GLY A 75 -2.69 -3.08 -9.04
N PHE A 76 -2.26 -1.84 -9.26
CA PHE A 76 -2.72 -0.68 -8.49
C PHE A 76 -4.02 -0.13 -9.05
N ILE A 77 -4.81 0.55 -8.21
CA ILE A 77 -6.08 1.15 -8.60
C ILE A 77 -5.90 2.18 -9.74
N THR A 78 -6.73 2.05 -10.79
CA THR A 78 -6.76 2.93 -11.97
C THR A 78 -8.14 3.55 -12.17
N SER A 79 -8.28 4.51 -13.10
CA SER A 79 -9.56 5.21 -13.36
C SER A 79 -10.71 4.31 -13.83
N ASN A 80 -10.40 3.08 -14.27
CA ASN A 80 -11.36 2.09 -14.72
C ASN A 80 -11.37 0.82 -13.85
N TYR A 81 -10.94 0.93 -12.58
CA TYR A 81 -10.86 -0.20 -11.65
C TYR A 81 -12.14 -1.05 -11.59
N TRP A 82 -13.32 -0.40 -11.66
CA TRP A 82 -14.63 -1.04 -11.60
C TRP A 82 -14.91 -2.04 -12.74
N LYS A 83 -14.12 -2.00 -13.82
CA LYS A 83 -14.21 -2.99 -14.90
C LYS A 83 -13.71 -4.37 -14.44
N PHE A 84 -12.81 -4.41 -13.46
CA PHE A 84 -12.18 -5.63 -12.95
C PHE A 84 -12.77 -6.04 -11.60
N SER A 85 -12.41 -7.25 -11.15
CA SER A 85 -12.67 -7.69 -9.77
C SER A 85 -11.75 -6.97 -8.80
N ASP A 86 -12.16 -6.89 -7.54
CA ASP A 86 -11.39 -6.35 -6.41
C ASP A 86 -9.95 -6.90 -6.39
N HIS A 87 -9.81 -8.22 -6.44
CA HIS A 87 -8.52 -8.89 -6.55
C HIS A 87 -8.43 -9.72 -7.84
N TYR A 88 -7.21 -9.85 -8.38
CA TYR A 88 -6.95 -10.59 -9.62
C TYR A 88 -7.18 -12.11 -9.48
N PHE A 89 -7.12 -12.64 -8.26
CA PHE A 89 -7.28 -14.07 -7.98
C PHE A 89 -8.75 -14.48 -7.74
N GLU A 90 -9.68 -13.52 -7.73
CA GLU A 90 -11.10 -13.81 -7.56
C GLU A 90 -11.68 -14.52 -8.78
N ARG A 91 -12.28 -15.70 -8.56
CA ARG A 91 -12.95 -16.46 -9.63
C ARG A 91 -14.28 -15.86 -10.05
N ILE A 92 -14.93 -15.12 -9.14
CA ILE A 92 -16.20 -14.43 -9.36
C ILE A 92 -15.96 -12.95 -9.08
N LYS A 93 -16.39 -12.07 -9.99
CA LYS A 93 -16.17 -10.62 -9.85
C LYS A 93 -16.71 -10.10 -8.51
N LYS A 94 -15.83 -9.45 -7.74
CA LYS A 94 -16.15 -8.73 -6.50
C LYS A 94 -15.96 -7.22 -6.72
N PRO A 95 -16.83 -6.37 -6.16
CA PRO A 95 -16.60 -4.93 -6.18
C PRO A 95 -15.47 -4.57 -5.21
N LEU A 96 -14.64 -3.60 -5.58
CA LEU A 96 -13.69 -2.98 -4.66
C LEU A 96 -14.46 -2.14 -3.62
N ILE A 97 -14.22 -2.41 -2.33
CA ILE A 97 -14.83 -1.69 -1.21
C ILE A 97 -13.84 -0.65 -0.69
N PHE A 98 -14.30 0.59 -0.53
CA PHE A 98 -13.51 1.70 -0.02
C PHE A 98 -13.68 1.79 1.50
N TYR A 99 -12.83 1.07 2.23
CA TYR A 99 -12.80 1.12 3.69
C TYR A 99 -12.11 2.40 4.17
N VAL A 100 -12.58 2.94 5.30
CA VAL A 100 -12.10 4.23 5.85
C VAL A 100 -10.66 4.20 6.39
N ASN A 101 -10.04 3.02 6.48
CA ASN A 101 -8.65 2.88 6.92
C ASN A 101 -7.63 3.40 5.89
N HIS A 102 -8.01 3.56 4.63
CA HIS A 102 -7.17 4.18 3.60
C HIS A 102 -8.01 4.90 2.53
N ASP A 103 -7.39 5.78 1.73
CA ASP A 103 -8.07 6.60 0.73
C ASP A 103 -7.62 6.20 -0.69
N LEU A 104 -8.25 5.16 -1.24
CA LEU A 104 -7.88 4.62 -2.56
C LEU A 104 -8.13 5.63 -3.69
N SER A 105 -9.04 6.58 -3.51
CA SER A 105 -9.29 7.64 -4.50
C SER A 105 -8.11 8.62 -4.56
N LEU A 106 -7.57 8.98 -3.39
CA LEU A 106 -6.37 9.79 -3.29
C LEU A 106 -5.14 9.05 -3.84
N GLU A 107 -4.98 7.77 -3.52
CA GLU A 107 -3.92 6.92 -4.06
C GLU A 107 -3.99 6.82 -5.60
N ALA A 108 -5.15 6.49 -6.16
CA ALA A 108 -5.35 6.43 -7.62
C ALA A 108 -4.98 7.76 -8.31
N THR A 109 -5.33 8.88 -7.67
CA THR A 109 -5.00 10.22 -8.17
C THR A 109 -3.50 10.47 -8.16
N LEU A 110 -2.81 10.05 -7.10
CA LEU A 110 -1.36 10.15 -6.98
C LEU A 110 -0.67 9.32 -8.07
N TRP A 111 -1.05 8.05 -8.25
CA TRP A 111 -0.45 7.17 -9.26
C TRP A 111 -0.60 7.75 -10.66
N LYS A 112 -1.78 8.30 -10.99
CA LYS A 112 -2.02 8.97 -12.28
C LYS A 112 -1.13 10.20 -12.47
N LYS A 113 -0.93 11.01 -11.42
CA LYS A 113 -0.04 12.19 -11.47
C LYS A 113 1.41 11.80 -11.67
N LEU A 114 1.93 10.85 -10.88
CA LEU A 114 3.29 10.34 -11.00
C LEU A 114 3.54 9.72 -12.37
N HIS A 115 2.54 9.00 -12.91
CA HIS A 115 2.63 8.43 -14.24
C HIS A 115 2.73 9.48 -15.34
N LYS A 116 1.88 10.52 -15.30
CA LYS A 116 1.92 11.63 -16.25
C LYS A 116 3.24 12.41 -16.18
N ALA A 117 3.85 12.50 -15.00
CA ALA A 117 5.13 13.17 -14.80
C ALA A 117 6.36 12.32 -15.22
N GLY A 118 6.16 11.08 -15.64
CA GLY A 118 7.26 10.17 -15.99
C GLY A 118 8.05 9.61 -14.80
N ILE A 119 7.59 9.85 -13.57
CA ILE A 119 8.23 9.38 -12.32
C ILE A 119 7.91 7.89 -12.06
N LEU A 120 6.73 7.43 -12.48
CA LEU A 120 6.26 6.06 -12.29
C LEU A 120 5.69 5.49 -13.60
N ARG A 121 5.98 4.23 -13.93
CA ARG A 121 5.27 3.55 -15.02
C ARG A 121 4.05 2.78 -14.47
N LEU A 122 2.86 3.34 -14.59
CA LEU A 122 1.63 2.69 -14.12
C LEU A 122 1.02 1.82 -15.23
N TYR A 123 0.83 0.53 -14.95
CA TYR A 123 0.11 -0.38 -15.84
C TYR A 123 -1.39 -0.05 -15.87
N GLN A 124 -1.93 0.15 -17.08
CA GLN A 124 -3.33 0.50 -17.33
C GLN A 124 -3.83 -0.30 -18.55
N ARG A 125 -5.06 -0.83 -18.50
CA ARG A 125 -5.75 -1.56 -19.57
C ARG A 125 -7.26 -1.46 -19.43
#